data_AF-A0A6V8NAX8-F1
#
_entry.id   AF-A0A6V8NAX8-F1
#
_cell.length_a   1.000
_cell.length_b   1.000
_cell.length_c   1.000
_cell.angle_alpha   90.00
_cell.angle_beta   90.00
_cell.angle_gamma   90.00
#
_symmetry.space_group_name_H-M   'P 1'
#
loop_
_entity.id
_entity.type
_entity.pdbx_description
1 polymer ?
#
loop_
_entity_poly.entity_id
_entity_poly.type
_entity_poly.pdbx_seq_one_letter_code
_entity_poly.pdbx_strand_id
1 'polypeptide(L)'
;MLKQRSDLDTALKFSLNSISELRNRIVATKSQLTALSKSNSRYTPTERDKIVIEAKTKLLELRLKEQELKRKYNEKNPLVVEAKREVDLVNQFLLDQEEGISGKVKTGNPVYQNVEIDLFKSEGELNSQLARAEALKRQVKQLDNDIADLDSNETKLQNLKRQVAINEKNYKTYADKQEEARMSEAMNRLKLSNISIIQNAEVPAKPESSNRMMKIVVGAIMGLFSGMACGYLAEMLGQTFSDPESVEMYLDIPVVLTVPYKEA
;
A
#
# COMPACT_ATOMS: atom_id res chain seq x y z
N MET A 1 -8.85 -17.36 14.65
CA MET A 1 -7.87 -16.56 13.88
C MET A 1 -7.07 -15.60 14.75
N LEU A 2 -7.69 -14.77 15.60
CA LEU A 2 -6.95 -13.84 16.49
C LEU A 2 -5.90 -14.51 17.40
N LYS A 3 -6.25 -15.65 18.03
CA LYS A 3 -5.28 -16.43 18.83
C LYS A 3 -4.10 -16.91 17.98
N GLN A 4 -4.37 -17.51 16.83
CA GLN A 4 -3.35 -17.97 15.88
C GLN A 4 -2.46 -16.81 15.40
N ARG A 5 -3.03 -15.63 15.15
CA ARG A 5 -2.30 -14.41 14.80
C ARG A 5 -1.37 -13.98 15.94
N SER A 6 -1.86 -14.01 17.18
CA SER A 6 -1.05 -13.72 18.37
C SER A 6 0.09 -14.73 18.54
N ASP A 7 -0.16 -16.01 18.29
CA ASP A 7 0.84 -17.08 18.40
C ASP A 7 1.94 -16.91 17.34
N LEU A 8 1.57 -16.61 16.10
CA LEU A 8 2.50 -16.32 15.00
C LEU A 8 3.33 -15.05 15.26
N ASP A 9 2.72 -13.99 15.80
CA ASP A 9 3.43 -12.77 16.18
C ASP A 9 4.44 -13.02 17.30
N THR A 10 4.05 -13.81 18.30
CA THR A 10 4.95 -14.24 19.39
C THR A 10 6.13 -15.05 18.83
N ALA A 11 5.85 -15.99 17.93
CA ALA A 11 6.89 -16.80 17.28
C ALA A 11 7.82 -15.95 16.41
N LEU A 12 7.29 -14.94 15.71
CA LEU A 12 8.09 -13.99 14.93
C LEU A 12 9.00 -13.16 15.84
N LYS A 13 8.47 -12.59 16.93
CA LYS A 13 9.26 -11.84 17.91
C LYS A 13 10.37 -12.69 18.53
N PHE A 14 10.07 -13.94 18.86
CA PHE A 14 11.07 -14.89 19.34
C PHE A 14 12.20 -15.09 18.31
N SER A 15 11.85 -15.35 17.04
CA SER A 15 12.84 -15.53 15.97
C SER A 15 13.68 -14.25 15.75
N LEU A 16 13.08 -13.06 15.81
CA LEU A 16 13.80 -11.79 15.72
C LEU A 16 14.78 -11.58 16.88
N ASN A 17 14.39 -11.96 18.10
CA ASN A 17 15.29 -11.92 19.26
C ASN A 17 16.47 -12.89 19.07
N SER A 18 16.21 -14.13 18.63
CA SER A 18 17.27 -15.10 18.32
C SER A 18 18.21 -14.62 17.21
N ILE A 19 17.69 -13.93 16.19
CA ILE A 19 18.51 -13.30 15.13
C ILE A 19 19.45 -12.24 15.73
N SER A 20 18.95 -11.40 16.64
CA SER A 20 19.75 -10.37 17.31
C SER A 20 20.87 -11.00 18.15
N GLU A 21 20.53 -12.04 18.92
CA GLU A 21 21.47 -12.79 19.74
C GLU A 21 22.56 -13.46 18.88
N LEU A 22 22.18 -14.14 17.80
CA LEU A 22 23.11 -14.78 16.87
C LEU A 22 24.04 -13.76 16.21
N ARG A 23 23.53 -12.59 15.83
CA ARG A 23 24.37 -11.50 15.28
C ARG A 23 25.43 -11.05 16.29
N ASN A 24 25.04 -10.84 17.55
CA ASN A 24 25.97 -10.45 18.60
C ASN A 24 27.02 -11.55 18.85
N ARG A 25 26.60 -12.81 18.86
CA ARG A 25 27.51 -13.96 18.99
C ARG A 25 28.50 -14.01 17.83
N ILE A 26 28.04 -13.87 16.58
CA ILE A 26 28.90 -13.84 15.39
C ILE A 26 29.94 -12.70 15.48
N VAL A 27 29.54 -11.51 15.93
CA VAL A 27 30.47 -10.39 16.12
C VAL A 27 31.53 -10.72 17.18
N ALA A 28 31.13 -11.33 18.30
CA ALA A 28 32.05 -11.78 19.34
C ALA A 28 32.99 -12.89 18.85
N THR A 29 32.50 -13.87 18.09
CA THR A 29 33.32 -14.94 17.52
C THR A 29 34.30 -14.40 16.47
N LYS A 30 33.89 -13.44 15.63
CA LYS A 30 34.78 -12.75 14.68
C LYS A 30 35.89 -11.97 15.38
N SER A 31 35.59 -11.31 16.51
CA SER A 31 36.62 -10.61 17.28
C SER A 31 37.61 -11.59 17.93
N GLN A 32 37.13 -12.72 18.47
CA GLN A 32 37.98 -13.82 18.95
C GLN A 32 38.89 -14.37 17.85
N LEU A 33 38.33 -14.65 16.66
CA LEU A 33 39.09 -15.14 15.51
C LEU A 33 40.19 -14.15 15.10
N THR A 34 39.87 -12.84 15.13
CA THR A 34 40.84 -11.77 14.84
C THR A 34 41.95 -11.72 15.88
N ALA A 35 41.64 -11.84 17.17
CA ALA A 35 42.63 -11.89 18.24
C ALA A 35 43.54 -13.12 18.13
N LEU A 36 42.96 -14.29 17.86
CA LEU A 36 43.70 -15.54 17.62
C LEU A 36 44.59 -15.46 16.37
N SER A 37 44.16 -14.74 15.32
CA SER A 37 44.95 -14.57 14.10
C SER A 37 46.18 -13.68 14.27
N LYS A 38 46.13 -12.72 15.21
CA LYS A 38 47.21 -11.76 15.52
C LYS A 38 48.25 -12.33 16.49
N SER A 39 47.85 -13.28 17.34
CA SER A 39 48.80 -14.07 18.12
C SER A 39 49.49 -15.03 17.16
N ASN A 40 50.82 -14.97 17.03
CA ASN A 40 51.63 -15.86 16.19
C ASN A 40 51.50 -17.37 16.54
N SER A 41 50.61 -17.74 17.46
CA SER A 41 50.19 -19.11 17.79
C SER A 41 49.31 -19.73 16.68
N ARG A 42 49.77 -19.66 15.44
CA ARG A 42 49.31 -20.58 14.37
C ARG A 42 50.03 -21.93 14.44
N TYR A 43 51.00 -22.05 15.34
CA TYR A 43 51.85 -23.21 15.52
C TYR A 43 51.49 -23.93 16.82
N THR A 44 51.30 -25.23 16.73
CA THR A 44 51.30 -26.12 17.89
C THR A 44 52.74 -26.57 18.12
N PRO A 45 53.28 -26.52 19.36
CA PRO A 45 54.60 -27.07 19.65
C PRO A 45 54.62 -28.55 19.25
N THR A 46 55.27 -28.87 18.15
CA THR A 46 55.39 -30.24 17.66
C THR A 46 56.53 -30.93 18.43
N GLU A 47 56.64 -32.27 18.41
CA GLU A 47 57.81 -32.96 18.97
C GLU A 47 59.14 -32.43 18.42
N ARG A 48 59.13 -31.92 17.17
CA ARG A 48 60.29 -31.23 16.57
C ARG A 48 60.69 -29.96 17.31
N ASP A 49 59.74 -29.18 17.81
CA ASP A 49 60.05 -27.97 18.60
C ASP A 49 60.71 -28.35 19.94
N LYS A 50 60.30 -29.47 20.54
CA LYS A 50 60.96 -30.01 21.74
C LYS A 50 62.41 -30.41 21.45
N ILE A 51 62.66 -31.07 20.33
CA ILE A 51 64.02 -31.47 19.89
C ILE A 51 64.90 -30.24 19.65
N VAL A 52 64.36 -29.17 19.05
CA VAL A 52 65.09 -27.91 18.83
C VAL A 52 65.41 -27.22 20.16
N ILE A 53 64.45 -27.20 21.10
CA ILE A 53 64.66 -26.64 22.44
C ILE A 53 65.73 -27.45 23.19
N GLU A 54 65.68 -28.79 23.12
CA GLU A 54 66.67 -29.67 23.74
C GLU A 54 68.06 -29.50 23.11
N ALA A 55 68.14 -29.39 21.78
CA ALA A 55 69.37 -29.11 21.06
C ALA A 55 69.95 -27.72 21.39
N LYS A 56 69.11 -26.69 21.58
CA LYS A 56 69.54 -25.36 22.06
C LYS A 56 70.09 -25.41 23.48
N THR A 57 69.46 -26.17 24.38
CA THR A 57 69.98 -26.41 25.74
C THR A 57 71.33 -27.11 25.70
N LYS A 58 71.46 -28.16 24.90
CA LYS A 58 72.72 -28.91 24.73
C LYS A 58 73.82 -28.06 24.08
N LEU A 59 73.48 -27.19 23.13
CA LEU A 59 74.42 -26.24 22.55
C LEU A 59 74.96 -25.27 23.61
N LEU A 60 74.10 -24.77 24.50
CA LEU A 60 74.52 -23.89 25.59
C LEU A 60 75.49 -24.61 26.54
N GLU A 61 75.19 -25.85 26.93
CA GLU A 61 76.08 -26.68 27.75
C GLU A 61 77.44 -26.89 27.09
N LEU A 62 77.46 -27.23 25.79
CA LEU A 62 78.70 -27.44 25.04
C LEU A 62 79.52 -26.16 24.89
N ARG A 63 78.87 -25.01 24.69
CA ARG A 63 79.56 -23.71 24.65
C ARG A 63 80.18 -23.33 26.00
N LEU A 64 79.47 -23.59 27.10
CA LEU A 64 80.01 -23.37 28.45
C LEU A 64 81.23 -24.28 28.69
N LYS A 65 81.14 -25.56 28.32
CA LYS A 65 82.25 -26.52 28.40
C LYS A 65 83.43 -26.10 27.53
N GLU A 66 83.21 -25.65 26.30
CA GLU A 66 84.24 -25.11 25.42
C GLU A 66 84.94 -23.90 26.06
N GLN A 67 84.17 -22.97 26.64
CA GLN A 67 84.70 -21.78 27.31
C GLN A 67 85.55 -22.15 28.54
N GLU A 68 85.15 -23.15 29.32
CA GLU A 68 85.94 -23.67 30.44
C GLU A 68 87.24 -24.33 29.97
N LEU A 69 87.19 -25.12 28.90
CA LEU A 69 88.36 -25.78 28.32
C LEU A 69 89.33 -24.76 27.73
N LYS A 70 88.85 -23.71 27.06
CA LYS A 70 89.66 -22.59 26.57
C LYS A 70 90.34 -21.79 27.68
N ARG A 71 89.76 -21.76 28.88
CA ARG A 71 90.38 -21.11 30.05
C ARG A 71 91.54 -21.93 30.61
N LYS A 72 91.53 -23.25 30.44
CA LYS A 72 92.55 -24.18 30.99
C LYS A 72 93.57 -24.64 29.95
N TYR A 73 93.23 -24.61 28.66
CA TYR A 73 94.02 -25.16 27.57
C TYR A 73 94.07 -24.19 26.38
N ASN A 74 95.12 -24.28 25.56
CA ASN A 74 95.25 -23.47 24.36
C ASN A 74 94.31 -23.95 23.23
N GLU A 75 94.06 -23.10 22.22
CA GLU A 75 93.13 -23.40 21.12
C GLU A 75 93.54 -24.62 20.26
N LYS A 76 94.80 -25.05 20.34
CA LYS A 76 95.33 -26.21 19.60
C LYS A 76 95.26 -27.52 20.39
N ASN A 77 94.79 -27.49 21.64
CA ASN A 77 94.65 -28.69 22.45
C ASN A 77 93.54 -29.59 21.86
N PRO A 78 93.77 -30.91 21.72
CA PRO A 78 92.76 -31.85 21.21
C PRO A 78 91.39 -31.73 21.87
N LEU A 79 91.33 -31.44 23.17
CA LEU A 79 90.08 -31.31 23.92
C LEU A 79 89.26 -30.07 23.54
N VAL A 80 89.92 -28.95 23.22
CA VAL A 80 89.25 -27.71 22.79
C VAL A 80 88.77 -27.85 21.35
N VAL A 81 89.56 -28.51 20.49
CA VAL A 81 89.18 -28.81 19.10
C VAL A 81 87.98 -29.74 19.05
N GLU A 82 87.93 -30.75 19.91
CA GLU A 82 86.77 -31.66 20.00
C GLU A 82 85.50 -30.93 20.47
N ALA A 83 85.60 -30.13 21.54
CA ALA A 83 84.46 -29.34 22.02
C ALA A 83 83.92 -28.37 20.97
N LYS A 84 84.81 -27.72 20.21
CA LYS A 84 84.43 -26.84 19.10
C LYS A 84 83.72 -27.62 17.98
N ARG A 85 84.20 -28.82 17.65
CA ARG A 85 83.54 -29.70 16.68
C ARG A 85 82.15 -30.11 17.15
N GLU A 86 81.98 -30.46 18.43
CA GLU A 86 80.67 -30.78 19.02
C GLU A 86 79.70 -29.58 18.93
N VAL A 87 80.18 -28.36 19.22
CA VAL A 87 79.40 -27.12 19.06
C VAL A 87 79.01 -26.90 17.60
N ASP A 88 79.94 -27.04 16.67
CA ASP A 88 79.69 -26.84 15.23
C ASP A 88 78.69 -27.86 14.69
N LEU A 89 78.76 -29.13 15.12
CA LEU A 89 77.80 -30.18 14.75
C LEU A 89 76.39 -29.88 15.23
N VAL A 90 76.23 -29.49 16.50
CA VAL A 90 74.91 -29.14 17.06
C VAL A 90 74.39 -27.85 16.41
N ASN A 91 75.26 -26.89 16.11
CA ASN A 91 74.88 -25.67 15.43
C ASN A 91 74.44 -25.94 13.98
N GLN A 92 75.12 -26.81 13.25
CA GLN A 92 74.69 -27.27 11.92
C GLN A 92 73.35 -28.00 11.98
N PHE A 93 73.15 -28.88 12.97
CA PHE A 93 71.86 -29.51 13.20
C PHE A 93 70.75 -28.48 13.44
N LEU A 94 70.99 -27.46 14.27
CA LEU A 94 70.02 -26.39 14.50
C LEU A 94 69.72 -25.57 13.24
N LEU A 95 70.73 -25.28 12.40
CA LEU A 95 70.54 -24.57 11.14
C LEU A 95 69.71 -25.38 10.14
N ASP A 96 70.00 -26.68 10.00
CA ASP A 96 69.24 -27.60 9.14
C ASP A 96 67.78 -27.75 9.63
N GLN A 97 67.58 -27.82 10.95
CA GLN A 97 66.24 -27.86 11.53
C GLN A 97 65.51 -26.51 11.40
N GLU A 98 66.17 -25.35 11.60
CA GLU A 98 65.55 -24.02 11.45
C GLU A 98 65.14 -23.72 10.00
N GLU A 99 65.94 -24.14 9.00
CA GLU A 99 65.55 -24.08 7.59
C GLU A 99 64.35 -24.99 7.29
N GLY A 100 64.28 -26.16 7.92
CA GLY A 100 63.15 -27.09 7.82
C GLY A 100 61.85 -26.63 8.49
N ILE A 101 61.92 -25.81 9.55
CA ILE A 101 60.74 -25.28 10.28
C ILE A 101 60.02 -24.19 9.48
N SER A 102 60.75 -23.41 8.68
CA SER A 102 60.16 -22.46 7.74
C SER A 102 59.33 -23.16 6.65
N GLY A 103 59.63 -24.44 6.40
CA GLY A 103 58.97 -25.31 5.42
C GLY A 103 57.84 -26.18 5.99
N LYS A 104 56.65 -25.61 6.12
CA LYS A 104 55.36 -26.34 6.01
C LYS A 104 55.10 -27.45 7.05
N VAL A 105 54.72 -27.05 8.25
CA VAL A 105 53.59 -27.72 8.93
C VAL A 105 52.55 -26.66 9.25
N LYS A 106 51.69 -26.38 8.26
CA LYS A 106 50.40 -25.70 8.46
C LYS A 106 49.44 -26.66 9.19
N THR A 107 49.84 -27.23 10.33
CA THR A 107 48.85 -27.82 11.24
C THR A 107 48.15 -26.63 11.85
N GLY A 108 47.05 -26.21 11.19
CA GLY A 108 46.23 -25.10 11.66
C GLY A 108 45.94 -25.31 13.13
N ASN A 109 46.14 -24.26 13.93
CA ASN A 109 45.83 -24.30 15.35
C ASN A 109 44.39 -24.86 15.51
N PRO A 110 44.21 -26.03 16.16
CA PRO A 110 42.89 -26.68 16.24
C PRO A 110 41.88 -25.79 16.95
N VAL A 111 42.32 -24.88 17.83
CA VAL A 111 41.47 -23.87 18.46
C VAL A 111 40.96 -22.87 17.42
N TYR A 112 41.81 -22.39 16.51
CA TYR A 112 41.41 -21.49 15.44
C TYR A 112 40.40 -22.17 14.51
N GLN A 113 40.69 -23.41 14.10
CA GLN A 113 39.80 -24.18 13.24
C GLN A 113 38.43 -24.42 13.90
N ASN A 114 38.39 -24.72 15.19
CA ASN A 114 37.14 -24.88 15.93
C ASN A 114 36.34 -23.59 15.99
N VAL A 115 36.98 -22.44 16.25
CA VAL A 115 36.33 -21.12 16.27
C VAL A 115 35.80 -20.74 14.89
N GLU A 116 36.53 -21.07 13.83
CA GLU A 116 36.09 -20.87 12.44
C GLU A 116 34.87 -21.75 12.10
N ILE A 117 34.87 -23.02 12.50
CA ILE A 117 33.71 -23.92 12.36
C ILE A 117 32.51 -23.37 13.13
N ASP A 118 32.70 -22.88 14.36
CA ASP A 118 31.63 -22.30 15.17
C ASP A 118 31.06 -21.02 14.55
N LEU A 119 31.90 -20.21 13.89
CA LEU A 119 31.46 -19.06 13.12
C LEU A 119 30.57 -19.50 11.95
N PHE A 120 31.00 -20.47 11.15
CA PHE A 120 30.21 -20.99 10.02
C PHE A 120 28.88 -21.58 10.49
N LYS A 121 28.87 -22.33 11.60
CA LYS A 121 27.63 -22.85 12.20
C LYS A 121 26.70 -21.71 12.62
N SER A 122 27.22 -20.69 13.30
CA SER A 122 26.42 -19.55 13.76
C SER A 122 25.86 -18.73 12.58
N GLU A 123 26.62 -18.55 11.50
CA GLU A 123 26.15 -17.89 10.27
C GLU A 123 25.08 -18.72 9.55
N GLY A 124 25.22 -20.05 9.53
CA GLY A 124 24.20 -20.97 9.02
C GLY A 124 22.89 -20.91 9.83
N GLU A 125 22.99 -20.93 11.16
CA GLU A 125 21.85 -20.75 12.06
C GLU A 125 21.17 -19.39 11.87
N LEU A 126 21.95 -18.31 11.72
CA LEU A 126 21.42 -16.98 11.45
C LEU A 126 20.60 -16.96 10.14
N ASN A 127 21.12 -17.53 9.07
CA ASN A 127 20.42 -17.59 7.78
C ASN A 127 19.12 -18.42 7.88
N SER A 128 19.16 -19.53 8.61
CA SER A 128 17.98 -20.35 8.89
C SER A 128 16.91 -19.56 9.66
N GLN A 129 17.30 -18.83 10.71
CA GLN A 129 16.39 -18.00 11.48
C GLN A 129 15.83 -16.82 10.67
N LEU A 130 16.64 -16.20 9.81
CA LEU A 130 16.17 -15.14 8.89
C LEU A 130 15.10 -15.67 7.94
N ALA A 131 15.32 -16.84 7.32
CA ALA A 131 14.34 -17.47 6.44
C ALA A 131 13.05 -17.81 7.20
N ARG A 132 13.17 -18.33 8.44
CA ARG A 132 12.03 -18.62 9.30
C ARG A 132 11.25 -17.36 9.66
N ALA A 133 11.93 -16.27 10.03
CA ALA A 133 11.30 -15.00 10.34
C ALA A 133 10.56 -14.41 9.12
N GLU A 134 11.14 -14.53 7.93
CA GLU A 134 10.49 -14.08 6.69
C GLU A 134 9.24 -14.91 6.37
N ALA A 135 9.30 -16.23 6.53
CA ALA A 135 8.14 -17.10 6.37
C ALA A 135 7.02 -16.79 7.37
N LEU A 136 7.36 -16.61 8.65
CA LEU A 136 6.42 -16.20 9.69
C LEU A 136 5.79 -14.84 9.38
N LYS A 137 6.60 -13.86 8.94
CA LYS A 137 6.11 -12.53 8.55
C LYS A 137 5.12 -12.61 7.39
N ARG A 138 5.37 -13.48 6.39
CA ARG A 138 4.41 -13.74 5.30
C ARG A 138 3.11 -14.33 5.83
N GLN A 139 3.18 -15.32 6.73
CA GLN A 139 1.99 -15.94 7.33
C GLN A 139 1.17 -14.95 8.17
N VAL A 140 1.83 -14.11 8.97
CA VAL A 140 1.16 -13.04 9.74
C VAL A 140 0.43 -12.09 8.79
N LYS A 141 1.09 -11.62 7.73
CA LYS A 141 0.47 -10.71 6.76
C LYS A 141 -0.73 -11.34 6.05
N GLN A 142 -0.61 -12.61 5.67
CA GLN A 142 -1.73 -13.32 5.06
C GLN A 142 -2.91 -13.44 6.02
N LEU A 143 -2.66 -13.83 7.27
CA LEU A 143 -3.71 -13.98 8.28
C LEU A 143 -4.36 -12.64 8.65
N ASP A 144 -3.58 -11.55 8.69
CA ASP A 144 -4.12 -10.20 8.90
C ASP A 144 -5.06 -9.79 7.75
N ASN A 145 -4.74 -10.15 6.50
CA ASN A 145 -5.65 -9.93 5.36
C ASN A 145 -6.91 -10.79 5.47
N ASP A 146 -6.78 -12.07 5.80
CA ASP A 146 -7.92 -12.98 5.95
C ASP A 146 -8.89 -12.51 7.04
N ILE A 147 -8.36 -11.97 8.15
CA ILE A 147 -9.16 -11.37 9.22
C ILE A 147 -9.89 -10.12 8.71
N ALA A 148 -9.20 -9.23 7.99
CA ALA A 148 -9.82 -8.01 7.45
C ALA A 148 -10.94 -8.33 6.44
N ASP A 149 -10.73 -9.34 5.59
CA ASP A 149 -11.74 -9.82 4.64
C ASP A 149 -12.94 -10.43 5.36
N LEU A 150 -12.71 -11.19 6.44
CA LEU A 150 -13.77 -11.77 7.25
C LEU A 150 -14.63 -10.69 7.92
N ASP A 151 -14.01 -9.68 8.52
CA ASP A 151 -14.71 -8.55 9.17
C ASP A 151 -15.55 -7.75 8.15
N SER A 152 -15.00 -7.51 6.95
CA SER A 152 -15.73 -6.87 5.84
C SER A 152 -16.94 -7.69 5.42
N ASN A 153 -16.77 -9.01 5.28
CA ASN A 153 -17.84 -9.92 4.89
C ASN A 153 -18.91 -10.06 5.98
N GLU A 154 -18.54 -10.04 7.26
CA GLU A 154 -19.50 -10.04 8.36
C GLU A 154 -20.37 -8.77 8.31
N THR A 155 -19.75 -7.61 8.12
CA THR A 155 -20.48 -6.34 7.99
C THR A 155 -21.45 -6.36 6.80
N LYS A 156 -21.00 -6.87 5.65
CA LYS A 156 -21.86 -7.04 4.46
C LYS A 156 -23.02 -7.99 4.74
N LEU A 157 -22.75 -9.13 5.39
CA LEU A 157 -23.76 -10.11 5.74
C LEU A 157 -24.80 -9.52 6.71
N GLN A 158 -24.39 -8.77 7.72
CA GLN A 158 -25.31 -8.10 8.65
C GLN A 158 -26.19 -7.07 7.92
N ASN A 159 -25.61 -6.29 6.99
CA ASN A 159 -26.36 -5.34 6.18
C ASN A 159 -27.38 -6.05 5.26
N LEU A 160 -26.99 -7.14 4.60
CA LEU A 160 -27.88 -7.95 3.77
C LEU A 160 -29.00 -8.57 4.60
N LYS A 161 -28.71 -9.13 5.77
CA LYS A 161 -29.73 -9.64 6.70
C LYS A 161 -30.73 -8.56 7.09
N ARG A 162 -30.25 -7.34 7.37
CA ARG A 162 -31.11 -6.19 7.67
C ARG A 162 -32.01 -5.82 6.48
N GLN A 163 -31.45 -5.81 5.26
CA GLN A 163 -32.23 -5.55 4.04
C GLN A 163 -33.29 -6.61 3.79
N VAL A 164 -32.95 -7.90 3.95
CA VAL A 164 -33.90 -9.01 3.85
C VAL A 164 -35.04 -8.82 4.86
N ALA A 165 -34.74 -8.54 6.13
CA ALA A 165 -35.76 -8.32 7.15
C ALA A 165 -36.67 -7.12 6.84
N ILE A 166 -36.11 -6.02 6.32
CA ILE A 166 -36.90 -4.85 5.88
C ILE A 166 -37.80 -5.23 4.69
N ASN A 167 -37.26 -5.92 3.69
CA ASN A 167 -38.00 -6.31 2.50
C ASN A 167 -39.11 -7.31 2.82
N GLU A 168 -38.88 -8.27 3.70
CA GLU A 168 -39.92 -9.19 4.18
C GLU A 168 -41.03 -8.45 4.93
N LYS A 169 -40.68 -7.48 5.78
CA LYS A 169 -41.67 -6.64 6.48
C LYS A 169 -42.47 -5.79 5.50
N ASN A 170 -41.81 -5.17 4.53
CA ASN A 170 -42.47 -4.36 3.50
C ASN A 170 -43.40 -5.22 2.65
N TYR A 171 -42.94 -6.40 2.22
CA TYR A 171 -43.76 -7.35 1.48
C TYR A 171 -45.04 -7.71 2.23
N LYS A 172 -44.95 -8.09 3.51
CA LYS A 172 -46.12 -8.38 4.35
C LYS A 172 -47.06 -7.17 4.42
N THR A 173 -46.52 -5.99 4.69
CA THR A 173 -47.31 -4.74 4.77
C THR A 173 -48.05 -4.45 3.45
N TYR A 174 -47.40 -4.66 2.30
CA TYR A 174 -48.03 -4.45 0.99
C TYR A 174 -49.08 -5.50 0.69
N ALA A 175 -48.83 -6.77 1.04
CA ALA A 175 -49.82 -7.83 0.90
C ALA A 175 -51.08 -7.54 1.74
N ASP A 176 -50.89 -7.13 3.00
CA ASP A 176 -52.00 -6.77 3.90
C ASP A 176 -52.81 -5.59 3.33
N LYS A 177 -52.14 -4.53 2.87
CA LYS A 177 -52.80 -3.37 2.24
C LYS A 177 -53.52 -3.71 0.94
N GLN A 178 -52.98 -4.63 0.15
CA GLN A 178 -53.62 -5.09 -1.07
C GLN A 178 -54.93 -5.84 -0.77
N GLU A 179 -54.92 -6.70 0.24
CA GLU A 179 -56.14 -7.40 0.68
C GLU A 179 -57.15 -6.42 1.31
N GLU A 180 -56.69 -5.45 2.10
CA GLU A 180 -57.54 -4.38 2.63
C GLU A 180 -58.22 -3.56 1.52
N ALA A 181 -57.47 -3.17 0.48
CA ALA A 181 -57.99 -2.47 -0.68
C ALA A 181 -59.03 -3.32 -1.45
N ARG A 182 -58.76 -4.61 -1.65
CA ARG A 182 -59.72 -5.55 -2.28
C ARG A 182 -61.01 -5.68 -1.48
N MET A 183 -60.93 -5.81 -0.16
CA MET A 183 -62.10 -5.85 0.71
C MET A 183 -62.89 -4.55 0.67
N SER A 184 -62.20 -3.40 0.66
CA SER A 184 -62.82 -2.08 0.55
C SER A 184 -63.55 -1.90 -0.80
N GLU A 185 -62.94 -2.31 -1.91
CA GLU A 185 -63.58 -2.30 -3.23
C GLU A 185 -64.80 -3.23 -3.29
N ALA A 186 -64.70 -4.45 -2.76
CA ALA A 186 -65.82 -5.38 -2.70
C ALA A 186 -66.98 -4.81 -1.87
N MET A 187 -66.67 -4.20 -0.72
CA MET A 187 -67.66 -3.53 0.12
C MET A 187 -68.30 -2.34 -0.58
N ASN A 188 -67.53 -1.52 -1.30
CA ASN A 188 -68.06 -0.41 -2.09
C ASN A 188 -68.98 -0.91 -3.22
N ARG A 189 -68.63 -1.99 -3.91
CA ARG A 189 -69.52 -2.62 -4.92
C ARG A 189 -70.83 -3.11 -4.31
N LEU A 190 -70.80 -3.71 -3.13
CA LEU A 190 -72.01 -4.11 -2.39
C LEU A 190 -72.84 -2.89 -1.94
N LYS A 191 -72.17 -1.80 -1.50
CA LYS A 191 -72.82 -0.56 -1.04
C LYS A 191 -73.38 0.30 -2.18
N LEU A 192 -72.94 0.13 -3.43
CA LEU A 192 -73.58 0.74 -4.61
C LEU A 192 -75.01 0.26 -4.83
N SER A 193 -75.46 -0.80 -4.15
CA SER A 193 -76.87 -1.22 -4.13
C SER A 193 -77.74 -0.43 -3.14
N ASN A 194 -77.17 0.41 -2.27
CA ASN A 194 -77.93 1.18 -1.28
C ASN A 194 -77.87 2.69 -1.53
N ILE A 195 -77.95 3.09 -2.81
CA ILE A 195 -78.24 4.49 -3.17
C ILE A 195 -79.75 4.67 -3.04
N SER A 196 -80.22 4.92 -1.82
CA SER A 196 -81.57 5.45 -1.62
C SER A 196 -81.54 6.92 -2.02
N ILE A 197 -82.26 7.30 -3.06
CA ILE A 197 -82.41 8.69 -3.48
C ILE A 197 -83.18 9.41 -2.36
N ILE A 198 -82.48 10.12 -1.48
CA ILE A 198 -83.09 10.89 -0.37
C ILE A 198 -83.80 12.14 -0.93
N GLN A 199 -83.32 12.69 -2.05
CA GLN A 199 -83.92 13.83 -2.74
C GLN A 199 -83.62 13.76 -4.24
N ASN A 200 -84.67 13.80 -5.07
CA ASN A 200 -84.53 13.91 -6.53
C ASN A 200 -83.87 15.25 -6.88
N ALA A 201 -83.04 15.25 -7.93
CA ALA A 201 -82.43 16.47 -8.44
C ALA A 201 -83.52 17.47 -8.88
N GLU A 202 -83.61 18.61 -8.19
CA GLU A 202 -84.47 19.72 -8.60
C GLU A 202 -83.81 20.48 -9.76
N VAL A 203 -84.58 20.70 -10.82
CA VAL A 203 -84.15 21.53 -11.95
C VAL A 203 -84.06 22.98 -11.43
N PRO A 204 -82.92 23.66 -11.56
CA PRO A 204 -82.77 25.01 -11.04
C PRO A 204 -83.80 25.92 -11.71
N ALA A 205 -84.69 26.51 -10.92
CA ALA A 205 -85.78 27.37 -11.40
C ALA A 205 -85.29 28.67 -12.07
N LYS A 206 -84.00 29.00 -11.91
CA LYS A 206 -83.35 30.13 -12.57
C LYS A 206 -82.03 29.69 -13.19
N PRO A 207 -81.75 30.05 -14.45
CA PRO A 207 -80.45 29.81 -15.03
C PRO A 207 -79.39 30.56 -14.22
N GLU A 208 -78.26 29.91 -13.96
CA GLU A 208 -77.07 30.54 -13.40
C GLU A 208 -76.75 31.81 -14.21
N SER A 209 -76.63 32.95 -13.53
CA SER A 209 -76.58 34.27 -14.17
C SER A 209 -75.28 34.46 -14.94
N SER A 210 -75.22 33.91 -16.14
CA SER A 210 -74.23 34.28 -17.15
C SER A 210 -74.51 35.73 -17.50
N ASN A 211 -73.59 36.64 -17.17
CA ASN A 211 -73.68 38.06 -17.49
C ASN A 211 -73.58 38.29 -19.01
N ARG A 212 -74.56 37.78 -19.78
CA ARG A 212 -74.61 37.82 -21.24
C ARG A 212 -74.53 39.25 -21.74
N MET A 213 -75.18 40.17 -21.05
CA MET A 213 -75.13 41.59 -21.38
C MET A 213 -73.70 42.15 -21.28
N MET A 214 -72.95 41.77 -20.23
CA MET A 214 -71.56 42.21 -20.06
C MET A 214 -70.65 41.66 -21.17
N LYS A 215 -70.87 40.40 -21.59
CA LYS A 215 -70.14 39.81 -22.72
C LYS A 215 -70.43 40.52 -24.05
N ILE A 216 -71.70 40.87 -24.30
CA ILE A 216 -72.10 41.61 -25.50
C ILE A 216 -71.47 43.01 -25.52
N VAL A 217 -71.52 43.73 -24.40
CA VAL A 217 -70.94 45.08 -24.29
C VAL A 217 -69.42 45.06 -24.52
N VAL A 218 -68.71 44.12 -23.89
CA VAL A 218 -67.25 43.97 -24.09
C VAL A 218 -66.92 43.60 -25.54
N GLY A 219 -67.69 42.69 -26.15
CA GLY A 219 -67.52 42.32 -27.55
C GLY A 219 -67.75 43.49 -28.51
N ALA A 220 -68.78 44.30 -28.27
CA ALA A 220 -69.06 45.49 -29.08
C ALA A 220 -67.93 46.53 -28.99
N ILE A 221 -67.42 46.78 -27.78
CA ILE A 221 -66.31 47.70 -27.56
C ILE A 221 -65.05 47.19 -28.28
N MET A 222 -64.68 45.92 -28.09
CA MET A 222 -63.50 45.35 -28.76
C MET A 222 -63.63 45.32 -30.28
N GLY A 223 -64.82 45.03 -30.82
CA GLY A 223 -65.08 45.08 -32.25
C GLY A 223 -64.90 46.48 -32.83
N LEU A 224 -65.40 47.51 -32.14
CA LEU A 224 -65.29 48.90 -32.58
C LEU A 224 -63.82 49.37 -32.58
N PHE A 225 -63.07 49.08 -31.51
CA PHE A 225 -61.65 49.39 -31.45
C PHE A 225 -60.84 48.66 -32.52
N SER A 226 -61.12 47.37 -32.74
CA SER A 226 -60.43 46.58 -33.76
C SER A 226 -60.74 47.08 -35.17
N GLY A 227 -61.99 47.48 -35.44
CA GLY A 227 -62.39 48.05 -36.73
C GLY A 227 -61.70 49.39 -37.02
N MET A 228 -61.64 50.29 -36.03
CA MET A 228 -60.89 51.54 -36.16
C MET A 228 -59.39 51.30 -36.36
N ALA A 229 -58.80 50.37 -35.60
CA ALA A 229 -57.39 50.02 -35.76
C ALA A 229 -57.09 49.44 -37.14
N CYS A 230 -57.93 48.53 -37.65
CA CYS A 230 -57.80 48.00 -39.00
C CYS A 230 -57.96 49.07 -40.09
N GLY A 231 -58.93 49.98 -39.95
CA GLY A 231 -59.11 51.09 -40.89
C GLY A 231 -57.89 52.02 -40.91
N TYR A 232 -57.37 52.38 -39.74
CA TYR A 232 -56.16 53.19 -39.62
C TYR A 232 -54.93 52.50 -40.22
N LEU A 233 -54.76 51.20 -39.96
CA LEU A 233 -53.67 50.41 -40.56
C LEU A 233 -53.82 50.29 -42.08
N ALA A 234 -55.04 50.15 -42.59
CA ALA A 234 -55.30 50.11 -44.03
C ALA A 234 -54.94 51.44 -44.71
N GLU A 235 -55.28 52.57 -44.09
CA GLU A 235 -54.89 53.89 -44.59
C GLU A 235 -53.36 54.09 -44.52
N MET A 236 -52.72 53.69 -43.41
CA MET A 236 -51.27 53.83 -43.25
C MET A 236 -50.46 52.97 -44.25
N LEU A 237 -51.00 51.80 -44.64
CA LEU A 237 -50.39 50.93 -45.65
C LEU A 237 -50.77 51.33 -47.09
N GLY A 238 -51.83 52.12 -47.26
CA GLY A 238 -52.23 52.69 -48.53
C GLY A 238 -51.26 53.80 -48.95
N GLN A 239 -50.43 53.54 -49.96
CA GLN A 239 -49.56 54.55 -50.58
C GLN A 239 -50.34 55.43 -51.58
N THR A 240 -51.42 56.06 -51.12
CA THR A 240 -52.21 57.00 -51.92
C THR A 240 -52.04 58.40 -51.33
N PHE A 241 -51.47 59.32 -52.11
CA PHE A 241 -51.41 60.73 -51.73
C PHE A 241 -52.78 61.35 -51.98
N SER A 242 -53.58 61.45 -50.91
CA SER A 242 -54.94 61.99 -50.98
C SER A 242 -54.99 63.53 -51.01
N ASP A 243 -53.90 64.20 -50.63
CA ASP A 243 -53.82 65.66 -50.52
C ASP A 243 -52.75 66.24 -51.46
N PRO A 244 -53.05 67.23 -52.33
CA PRO A 244 -52.08 67.80 -53.26
C PRO A 244 -50.83 68.37 -52.58
N GLU A 245 -50.96 68.91 -51.36
CA GLU A 245 -49.84 69.46 -50.58
C GLU A 245 -48.84 68.36 -50.17
N SER A 246 -49.32 67.13 -49.95
CA SER A 246 -48.46 65.98 -49.65
C SER A 246 -47.65 65.50 -50.87
N VAL A 247 -48.17 65.72 -52.09
CA VAL A 247 -47.47 65.41 -53.34
C VAL A 247 -46.36 66.43 -53.61
N GLU A 248 -46.66 67.72 -53.43
CA GLU A 248 -45.67 68.80 -53.61
C GLU A 248 -44.48 68.63 -52.65
N MET A 249 -44.75 68.31 -51.38
CA MET A 249 -43.69 68.16 -50.38
C MET A 249 -42.80 66.93 -50.61
N TYR A 250 -43.33 65.84 -51.16
CA TYR A 250 -42.55 64.61 -51.38
C TYR A 250 -41.77 64.61 -52.70
N LEU A 251 -42.29 65.28 -53.74
CA LEU A 251 -41.69 65.33 -55.07
C LEU A 251 -40.99 66.67 -55.40
N ASP A 252 -41.09 67.66 -54.52
CA ASP A 252 -40.52 69.02 -54.62
C ASP A 252 -40.84 69.71 -55.96
N ILE A 253 -42.03 69.44 -56.50
CA ILE A 253 -42.55 70.02 -57.73
C ILE A 253 -43.93 70.62 -57.46
N PRO A 254 -44.21 71.85 -57.92
CA PRO A 254 -45.52 72.47 -57.72
C PRO A 254 -46.60 71.75 -58.53
N VAL A 255 -47.73 71.44 -57.91
CA VAL A 255 -48.88 70.79 -58.53
C VAL A 255 -49.69 71.84 -59.30
N VAL A 256 -49.55 71.81 -60.62
CA VAL A 256 -50.12 72.83 -61.53
C VAL A 256 -51.63 72.66 -61.75
N LEU A 257 -52.16 71.44 -61.58
CA LEU A 257 -53.59 71.15 -61.78
C LEU A 257 -53.97 69.88 -60.99
N THR A 258 -55.08 69.93 -60.25
CA THR A 258 -55.72 68.74 -59.67
C THR A 258 -56.99 68.42 -60.47
N VAL A 259 -57.16 67.15 -60.85
CA VAL A 259 -58.37 66.68 -61.54
C VAL A 259 -59.13 65.77 -60.58
N PRO A 260 -60.36 66.12 -60.17
CA PRO A 260 -61.14 65.27 -59.30
C PRO A 260 -61.58 64.02 -60.09
N TYR A 261 -61.06 62.87 -59.70
CA TYR A 261 -61.51 61.58 -60.23
C TYR A 261 -62.81 61.19 -59.51
N LYS A 262 -63.90 61.10 -60.27
CA LYS A 262 -65.21 60.66 -59.77
C LYS A 262 -65.51 59.30 -60.38
N GLU A 263 -65.42 58.24 -59.58
CA GLU A 263 -65.93 56.93 -59.98
C GLU A 263 -67.47 56.96 -60.03
N ALA A 264 -68.03 56.28 -61.04
CA ALA A 264 -69.47 56.21 -61.32
C ALA A 264 -70.18 55.18 -60.44
#